data_AF-A0A9D8SD09-F1
#
_entry.id   AF-A0A9D8SD09-F1
#
_cell.length_a   1.000
_cell.length_b   1.000
_cell.length_c   1.000
_cell.angle_alpha   90.00
_cell.angle_beta   90.00
_cell.angle_gamma   90.00
#
_symmetry.space_group_name_H-M   'P 1'
#
loop_
_entity.id
_entity.type
_entity.pdbx_description
1 polymer ?
#
loop_
_entity_poly.entity_id
_entity_poly.type
_entity_poly.pdbx_seq_one_letter_code
_entity_poly.pdbx_strand_id
1 'polypeptide(L)' 'YIKNNSVIVPGKTYVLPVYLTKGLEFDGVIIPDKNEFSESSEEKQLLYVACSRALHKLTIFENN' A
#
# COMPACT_ATOMS: atom_id res chain seq x y z
N TYR A 1 0.94 -11.82 7.11
CA TYR A 1 -0.34 -11.65 6.37
C TYR A 1 -1.45 -11.36 7.36
N ILE A 2 -2.24 -10.30 7.13
CA ILE A 2 -3.40 -9.94 7.96
C ILE A 2 -4.61 -10.73 7.47
N LYS A 3 -5.33 -11.37 8.39
CA LYS A 3 -6.68 -11.93 8.16
C LYS A 3 -7.73 -10.91 8.60
N ASN A 4 -8.96 -11.03 8.12
CA ASN A 4 -10.09 -10.26 8.64
C ASN A 4 -10.11 -10.33 10.18
N ASN A 5 -10.19 -9.17 10.84
CA ASN A 5 -10.09 -8.95 12.29
C ASN A 5 -8.70 -9.10 12.93
N SER A 6 -7.60 -9.14 12.17
CA SER A 6 -6.26 -9.08 12.80
C SER A 6 -5.96 -7.67 13.28
N VAL A 7 -5.38 -7.56 14.47
CA VAL A 7 -4.92 -6.29 15.03
C VAL A 7 -3.60 -5.90 14.37
N ILE A 8 -3.51 -4.65 13.88
CA ILE A 8 -2.25 -4.05 13.44
C ILE A 8 -1.51 -3.53 14.65
N VAL A 9 -0.28 -3.99 14.81
CA VAL A 9 0.60 -3.68 15.93
C VAL A 9 1.73 -2.80 15.42
N PRO A 10 1.99 -1.64 16.04
CA PRO A 10 3.12 -0.78 15.69
C PRO A 10 4.47 -1.52 15.74
N GLY A 11 5.43 -1.09 14.91
CA GLY A 11 6.78 -1.67 14.87
C GLY A 11 6.87 -3.02 14.15
N LYS A 12 5.83 -3.43 13.41
CA LYS A 12 5.83 -4.63 12.57
C LYS A 12 5.64 -4.27 11.10
N THR A 13 6.14 -5.15 10.23
CA THR A 13 5.95 -5.05 8.78
C THR A 13 4.77 -5.90 8.34
N TYR A 14 3.96 -5.37 7.43
CA TYR A 14 2.77 -6.03 6.90
C TYR A 14 2.80 -6.05 5.38
N VAL A 15 2.34 -7.14 4.79
CA VAL A 15 2.04 -7.27 3.35
C VAL A 15 0.54 -7.34 3.23
N LEU A 16 -0.06 -6.37 2.53
CA LEU A 16 -1.50 -6.14 2.47
C LEU A 16 -1.92 -5.78 1.04
N PRO A 17 -3.09 -6.25 0.59
CA PRO A 17 -3.78 -5.64 -0.52
C PRO A 17 -4.09 -4.17 -0.23
N VAL A 18 -3.94 -3.29 -1.23
CA VAL A 18 -4.13 -1.84 -1.08
C VAL A 18 -5.51 -1.48 -0.54
N TYR A 19 -6.57 -2.17 -0.96
CA TYR A 19 -7.93 -1.88 -0.53
C TYR A 19 -8.17 -2.08 0.98
N LEU A 20 -7.33 -2.87 1.67
CA LEU A 20 -7.39 -3.02 3.14
C LEU A 20 -6.68 -1.88 3.89
N THR A 21 -5.97 -1.00 3.19
CA THR A 21 -5.16 0.06 3.82
C THR A 21 -5.95 1.34 4.14
N LYS A 22 -7.22 1.41 3.74
CA LYS A 22 -8.04 2.62 3.96
C LYS A 22 -8.16 2.94 5.46
N GLY A 23 -7.80 4.16 5.84
CA GLY A 23 -7.81 4.61 7.24
C GLY A 23 -6.61 4.14 8.07
N LEU A 24 -5.61 3.52 7.43
CA LEU A 24 -4.33 3.16 8.03
C LEU A 24 -3.23 4.10 7.52
N GLU A 25 -2.19 4.27 8.31
CA GLU A 25 -0.99 5.02 7.94
C GLU A 25 0.23 4.27 8.46
N PHE A 26 1.34 4.35 7.72
CA PHE A 26 2.58 3.65 8.02
C PHE A 26 3.76 4.60 7.90
N ASP A 27 4.78 4.40 8.73
CA ASP A 27 6.02 5.19 8.64
C ASP A 27 6.68 5.06 7.27
N GLY A 28 6.59 3.86 6.66
CA GLY A 28 6.99 3.68 5.27
C GLY A 28 6.16 2.64 4.52
N VAL A 29 6.08 2.81 3.21
CA VAL A 29 5.35 1.95 2.27
C VAL A 29 6.27 1.56 1.12
N ILE A 30 6.19 0.29 0.72
CA ILE A 30 6.86 -0.26 -0.46
C ILE A 30 5.79 -0.73 -1.44
N ILE A 31 5.82 -0.21 -2.66
CA ILE A 31 5.02 -0.70 -3.80
C ILE A 31 5.97 -1.54 -4.67
N PRO A 32 5.83 -2.88 -4.67
CA PRO A 32 6.82 -3.77 -5.27
C PRO A 32 6.79 -3.79 -6.80
N ASP A 33 5.66 -3.44 -7.41
CA ASP A 33 5.55 -3.21 -8.83
C ASP A 33 4.38 -2.26 -9.10
N LYS A 34 4.65 -1.07 -9.62
CA LYS A 34 3.59 -0.13 -10.01
C LYS A 34 2.89 -0.51 -11.32
N ASN A 35 3.49 -1.37 -12.14
CA ASN A 35 2.94 -1.74 -13.44
C ASN A 35 1.77 -2.73 -13.30
N GLU A 36 1.56 -3.31 -12.12
CA GLU A 36 0.36 -4.07 -11.75
C GLU A 36 -0.90 -3.18 -11.65
N PHE A 37 -0.74 -1.86 -11.49
CA PHE A 37 -1.85 -0.91 -11.54
C PHE A 37 -2.09 -0.49 -12.98
N SER A 38 -3.30 -0.72 -13.49
CA SER A 38 -3.65 -0.29 -14.84
C SER A 38 -3.84 1.23 -14.94
N GLU A 39 -3.96 1.74 -16.17
CA GLU A 39 -4.24 3.15 -16.44
C GLU A 39 -5.71 3.56 -16.18
N SER A 40 -6.57 2.63 -15.73
CA SER A 40 -7.95 2.93 -15.37
C SER A 40 -8.02 3.92 -14.21
N SER A 41 -9.13 4.65 -14.13
CA SER A 41 -9.36 5.63 -13.06
C SER A 41 -9.35 4.97 -11.67
N GLU A 42 -9.89 3.76 -11.57
CA GLU A 42 -9.98 2.98 -10.33
C GLU A 42 -8.59 2.52 -9.86
N GLU A 43 -7.76 2.00 -10.77
CA GLU A 43 -6.41 1.56 -10.44
C GLU A 43 -5.49 2.73 -10.11
N LYS A 44 -5.63 3.87 -10.82
CA LYS A 44 -4.97 5.13 -10.46
C LYS A 44 -5.35 5.61 -9.06
N GLN A 45 -6.64 5.50 -8.71
CA GLN A 45 -7.10 5.83 -7.37
C GLN A 45 -6.51 4.89 -6.32
N LEU A 46 -6.44 3.58 -6.61
CA LEU A 46 -5.81 2.61 -5.71
C LEU A 46 -4.32 2.92 -5.53
N LEU A 47 -3.59 3.21 -6.59
CA LEU A 47 -2.18 3.60 -6.51
C LEU A 47 -2.00 4.87 -5.67
N TYR A 48 -2.84 5.90 -5.88
CA TYR A 48 -2.85 7.10 -5.06
C TYR A 48 -3.13 6.79 -3.58
N VAL A 49 -4.11 5.92 -3.31
CA VAL A 49 -4.42 5.44 -1.97
C VAL A 49 -3.19 4.76 -1.36
N ALA A 50 -2.50 3.87 -2.08
CA ALA A 50 -1.29 3.20 -1.60
C ALA A 50 -0.17 4.18 -1.26
N CYS A 51 0.12 5.13 -2.17
CA CYS A 51 1.15 6.15 -1.97
C CYS A 51 0.85 7.05 -0.76
N SER A 52 -0.42 7.45 -0.57
CA SER A 52 -0.84 8.30 0.55
C SER A 52 -0.89 7.60 1.91
N ARG A 53 -0.52 6.31 2.01
CA ARG A 53 -0.35 5.63 3.30
C ARG A 53 1.03 5.85 3.93
N ALA A 54 2.02 6.34 3.16
CA ALA A 54 3.37 6.58 3.65
C ALA A 54 3.48 7.95 4.35
N LEU A 55 3.84 7.94 5.63
CA LEU A 55 4.05 9.18 6.40
C LEU A 55 5.45 9.77 6.20
N HIS A 56 6.48 8.92 6.16
CA HIS A 56 7.88 9.38 6.10
C HIS A 56 8.61 8.90 4.85
N LYS A 57 8.40 7.65 4.42
CA LYS A 57 9.14 7.08 3.28
C LYS A 57 8.26 6.25 2.35
N LEU A 58 8.26 6.62 1.08
CA LEU A 58 7.65 5.84 0.00
C LEU A 58 8.76 5.28 -0.90
N THR A 59 8.64 4.01 -1.28
CA THR A 59 9.51 3.38 -2.28
C THR A 59 8.63 2.64 -3.28
N ILE A 60 8.84 2.92 -4.56
CA ILE A 60 8.07 2.33 -5.65
C ILE A 60 9.05 1.67 -6.60
N PHE A 61 8.79 0.43 -6.94
CA PHE A 61 9.52 -0.32 -7.97
C PHE A 61 8.63 -0.46 -9.21
N GLU A 62 9.27 -0.58 -10.36
CA GLU A 62 8.64 -0.89 -11.63
C GLU A 62 9.45 -1.98 -12.32
N ASN A 63 8.79 -2.97 -12.91
CA ASN A 63 9.47 -3.97 -13.75
C ASN A 63 9.42 -3.51 -15.20
N ASN A 64 10.59 -3.23 -15.79
CA ASN A 64 10.74 -2.92 -17.22
C ASN A 64 10.57 -4.17 -18.10
#